data_AF-A0A1F5J3E4-F1
#
_entry.id   AF-A0A1F5J3E4-F1
#
_cell.length_a   1.000
_cell.length_b   1.000
_cell.length_c   1.000
_cell.angle_alpha   90.00
_cell.angle_beta   90.00
_cell.angle_gamma   90.00
#
_symmetry.space_group_name_H-M   'P 1'
#
loop_
_entity.id
_entity.type
_entity.pdbx_description
1 polymer ?
#
loop_
_entity_poly.entity_id
_entity_poly.type
_entity_poly.pdbx_seq_one_letter_code
_entity_poly.pdbx_strand_id
1 'polypeptide(L)'
;MSNRNGYLVSVVFLLFTFIFLFSAPDTGYSQGGGNCCIAHPGLGCDDQQCQDAVCAADSFCCDTNWDGKCADRAQELCGNICIGEFHPIPTFNEWGLIALAGVLGLFSLFVIRRRYALRAK
;
A
#
# COMPACT_ATOMS: atom_id res chain seq x y z
N MET A 1 -33.35 -27.20 10.76
CA MET A 1 -32.03 -27.25 11.44
C MET A 1 -30.93 -26.91 10.44
N SER A 2 -30.71 -25.64 10.09
CA SER A 2 -29.58 -25.26 9.23
C SER A 2 -29.38 -23.75 9.30
N ASN A 3 -28.64 -23.29 10.31
CA ASN A 3 -28.16 -21.89 10.33
C ASN A 3 -27.04 -21.62 11.36
N ARG A 4 -26.79 -22.54 12.31
CA ARG A 4 -25.64 -22.44 13.23
C ARG A 4 -24.30 -22.53 12.50
N ASN A 5 -24.17 -23.42 11.52
CA ASN A 5 -22.94 -23.53 10.71
C ASN A 5 -22.71 -22.32 9.80
N GLY A 6 -23.78 -21.76 9.21
CA GLY A 6 -23.66 -20.58 8.35
C GLY A 6 -23.23 -19.33 9.11
N TYR A 7 -23.81 -19.12 10.31
CA TYR A 7 -23.41 -18.02 11.19
C TYR A 7 -21.98 -18.17 11.69
N LEU A 8 -21.58 -19.39 12.11
CA LEU A 8 -20.20 -19.66 12.55
C LEU A 8 -19.17 -19.41 11.43
N VAL A 9 -19.45 -19.87 10.20
CA VAL A 9 -18.55 -19.64 9.05
C VAL A 9 -18.45 -18.14 8.72
N SER A 10 -19.58 -17.42 8.77
CA SER A 10 -19.59 -15.98 8.50
C SER A 10 -18.85 -15.17 9.57
N VAL A 11 -19.00 -15.53 10.84
CA VAL A 11 -18.29 -14.86 11.96
C VAL A 11 -16.79 -15.13 11.90
N VAL A 12 -16.38 -16.38 11.62
CA VAL A 12 -14.96 -16.72 11.48
C VAL A 12 -14.32 -15.98 10.30
N PHE A 13 -15.02 -15.86 9.17
CA PHE A 13 -14.52 -15.15 7.99
C PHE A 13 -14.36 -13.64 8.27
N LEU A 14 -15.36 -13.01 8.90
CA LEU A 14 -15.30 -11.59 9.27
C LEU A 14 -14.18 -11.30 10.27
N LEU A 15 -14.01 -12.15 11.30
CA LEU A 15 -12.92 -12.03 12.26
C LEU A 15 -11.56 -12.22 11.60
N PHE A 16 -11.42 -13.19 10.70
CA PHE A 16 -10.17 -13.41 9.98
C PHE A 16 -9.84 -12.23 9.04
N THR A 17 -10.83 -11.72 8.30
CA THR A 17 -10.63 -10.51 7.48
C THR A 17 -10.31 -9.29 8.32
N PHE A 18 -10.93 -9.12 9.49
CA PHE A 18 -10.66 -8.00 10.39
C PHE A 18 -9.27 -8.12 11.00
N ILE A 19 -8.84 -9.32 11.43
CA ILE A 19 -7.49 -9.56 11.95
C ILE A 19 -6.43 -9.32 10.87
N PHE A 20 -6.65 -9.75 9.62
CA PHE A 20 -5.70 -9.54 8.53
C PHE A 20 -5.68 -8.10 8.00
N LEU A 21 -6.81 -7.40 7.97
CA LEU A 21 -6.89 -6.00 7.57
C LEU A 21 -6.39 -5.04 8.67
N PHE A 22 -6.56 -5.41 9.94
CA PHE A 22 -6.18 -4.57 11.09
C PHE A 22 -4.79 -4.90 11.65
N SER A 23 -4.20 -6.04 11.27
CA SER A 23 -2.82 -6.43 11.61
C SER A 23 -1.88 -6.40 10.40
N ALA A 24 -2.30 -5.84 9.27
CA ALA A 24 -1.34 -5.45 8.25
C ALA A 24 -0.39 -4.45 8.94
N PRO A 25 0.92 -4.74 9.04
CA PRO A 25 1.86 -3.73 9.50
C PRO A 25 1.71 -2.56 8.52
N ASP A 26 1.40 -1.38 9.04
CA ASP A 26 1.54 -0.14 8.29
C ASP A 26 3.02 -0.08 7.88
N THR A 27 3.30 -0.55 6.67
CA THR A 27 4.61 -0.47 6.05
C THR A 27 4.76 0.99 5.65
N GLY A 28 5.19 1.80 6.62
CA GLY A 28 5.66 3.16 6.35
C GLY A 28 4.59 4.11 5.83
N TYR A 29 3.47 4.28 6.54
CA TYR A 29 2.74 5.53 6.37
C TYR A 29 3.60 6.64 6.99
N SER A 30 4.48 7.21 6.17
CA SER A 30 5.31 8.37 6.49
C SER A 30 4.40 9.50 6.97
N GLN A 31 4.35 9.72 8.29
CA GLN A 31 3.53 10.76 8.91
C GLN A 31 4.02 12.19 8.61
N GLY A 32 4.84 12.37 7.58
CA GLY A 32 5.23 13.66 7.04
C GLY A 32 5.63 13.61 5.57
N GLY A 33 4.92 12.80 4.77
CA GLY A 33 5.09 12.66 3.33
C GLY A 33 5.28 14.00 2.61
N GLY A 34 6.48 14.16 2.08
CA GLY A 34 6.91 15.29 1.29
C GLY A 34 8.08 14.88 0.38
N ASN A 35 8.53 15.83 -0.43
CA ASN A 35 9.57 15.57 -1.41
C ASN A 35 10.91 15.23 -0.73
N CYS A 36 11.46 14.04 -0.97
CA CYS A 36 12.74 13.61 -0.38
C CYS A 36 13.90 14.56 -0.69
N CYS A 37 13.86 15.25 -1.81
CA CYS A 37 14.97 16.01 -2.35
C CYS A 37 14.84 17.51 -2.08
N ILE A 38 13.80 17.93 -1.35
CA ILE A 38 13.52 19.33 -1.03
C ILE A 38 13.17 19.41 0.46
N ALA A 39 13.79 20.35 1.17
CA ALA A 39 13.48 20.62 2.56
C ALA A 39 11.99 20.98 2.75
N HIS A 40 11.37 20.42 3.78
CA HIS A 40 9.96 20.65 4.09
C HIS A 40 9.68 20.54 5.60
N PRO A 41 8.55 21.09 6.09
CA PRO A 41 8.22 21.05 7.51
C PRO A 41 7.75 19.67 8.01
N GLY A 42 7.51 18.72 7.11
CA GLY A 42 7.17 17.32 7.44
C GLY A 42 8.37 16.52 7.96
N LEU A 43 8.06 15.38 8.57
CA LEU A 43 9.02 14.37 9.00
C LEU A 43 9.13 13.26 7.94
N GLY A 44 10.35 12.87 7.59
CA GLY A 44 10.57 11.84 6.57
C GLY A 44 10.26 12.32 5.15
N CYS A 45 10.01 11.40 4.22
CA CYS A 45 9.70 11.74 2.83
C CYS A 45 8.82 10.68 2.15
N ASP A 46 8.38 10.95 0.92
CA ASP A 46 7.43 10.12 0.17
C ASP A 46 7.95 8.73 -0.24
N ASP A 47 9.26 8.50 -0.17
CA ASP A 47 9.88 7.20 -0.45
C ASP A 47 10.42 6.57 0.84
N GLN A 48 9.79 5.47 1.26
CA GLN A 48 10.11 4.81 2.54
C GLN A 48 11.55 4.28 2.57
N GLN A 49 12.06 3.72 1.47
CA GLN A 49 13.41 3.16 1.43
C GLN A 49 14.45 4.27 1.57
N CYS A 50 14.22 5.40 0.90
CA CYS A 50 15.06 6.56 1.01
C CYS A 50 14.98 7.21 2.39
N GLN A 51 13.77 7.37 2.91
CA GLN A 51 13.55 7.87 4.25
C GLN A 51 14.33 7.02 5.25
N ASP A 52 14.21 5.69 5.22
CA ASP A 52 14.91 4.79 6.15
C ASP A 52 16.44 4.92 6.05
N ALA A 53 16.97 5.05 4.83
CA ALA A 53 18.39 5.27 4.60
C ALA A 53 18.87 6.62 5.17
N VAL A 54 18.08 7.69 4.97
CA VAL A 54 18.37 9.02 5.51
C VAL A 54 18.24 9.02 7.03
N CYS A 55 17.20 8.42 7.61
CA CYS A 55 17.00 8.30 9.06
C CYS A 55 18.14 7.53 9.73
N ALA A 56 18.63 6.45 9.10
CA ALA A 56 19.73 5.66 9.62
C ALA A 56 21.05 6.44 9.64
N ALA A 57 21.19 7.41 8.75
CA ALA A 57 22.37 8.26 8.64
C ALA A 57 22.26 9.56 9.45
N ASP A 58 21.05 10.09 9.65
CA ASP A 58 20.75 11.21 10.54
C ASP A 58 19.31 11.12 11.08
N SER A 59 19.17 10.81 12.38
CA SER A 59 17.86 10.64 13.02
C SER A 59 17.08 11.96 13.12
N PHE A 60 17.75 13.12 13.05
CA PHE A 60 17.10 14.43 13.06
C PHE A 60 16.07 14.56 11.93
N CYS A 61 16.34 13.97 10.77
CA CYS A 61 15.48 14.02 9.58
C CYS A 61 14.12 13.35 9.80
N CYS A 62 14.03 12.45 10.78
CA CYS A 62 12.85 11.62 11.03
C CYS A 62 12.21 11.91 12.38
N ASP A 63 12.98 12.42 13.34
CA ASP A 63 12.50 12.77 14.67
C ASP A 63 12.17 14.26 14.83
N THR A 64 12.75 15.14 14.01
CA THR A 64 12.65 16.59 14.19
C THR A 64 12.14 17.34 12.96
N ASN A 65 12.83 17.26 11.82
CA ASN A 65 12.42 17.97 10.60
C ASN A 65 13.20 17.49 9.36
N TRP A 66 12.55 17.45 8.20
CA TRP A 66 13.23 17.28 6.91
C TRP A 66 13.82 18.60 6.39
N ASP A 67 15.01 18.98 6.85
CA ASP A 67 15.66 20.24 6.45
C ASP A 67 16.54 20.11 5.18
N GLY A 68 17.31 21.16 4.86
CA GLY A 68 18.20 21.15 3.69
C GLY A 68 19.27 20.06 3.75
N LYS A 69 19.76 19.70 4.95
CA LYS A 69 20.74 18.62 5.10
C LYS A 69 20.10 17.27 4.85
N CYS A 70 18.84 17.09 5.26
CA CYS A 70 18.07 15.89 4.96
C CYS A 70 17.87 15.73 3.44
N ALA A 71 17.55 16.81 2.74
CA ALA A 71 17.43 16.83 1.29
C ALA A 71 18.76 16.53 0.57
N ASP A 72 19.88 17.09 1.03
CA ASP A 72 21.21 16.80 0.48
C ASP A 72 21.59 15.32 0.70
N ARG A 73 21.32 14.79 1.90
CA ARG A 73 21.56 13.39 2.23
C ARG A 73 20.68 12.45 1.40
N ALA A 74 19.45 12.83 1.11
CA ALA A 74 18.57 12.09 0.20
C ALA A 74 19.11 12.09 -1.24
N GLN A 75 19.74 13.18 -1.71
CA GLN A 75 20.40 13.19 -3.02
C GLN A 75 21.62 12.26 -3.07
N GLU A 76 22.38 12.16 -1.98
CA GLU A 76 23.55 11.28 -1.89
C GLU A 76 23.16 9.79 -1.82
N LEU A 77 22.14 9.46 -1.02
CA LEU A 77 21.72 8.07 -0.75
C LEU A 77 20.70 7.56 -1.77
N CYS A 78 19.89 8.45 -2.33
CA CYS A 78 18.71 8.13 -3.15
C CYS A 78 18.61 9.02 -4.39
N GLY A 79 19.75 9.39 -5.00
CA GLY A 79 19.80 10.38 -6.07
C GLY A 79 18.91 10.08 -7.28
N ASN A 80 18.56 8.81 -7.52
CA ASN A 80 17.58 8.42 -8.54
C ASN A 80 16.20 9.05 -8.32
N ILE A 81 15.82 9.34 -7.06
CA ILE A 81 14.57 10.00 -6.70
C ILE A 81 14.57 11.49 -7.00
N CYS A 82 15.75 12.09 -6.95
CA CYS A 82 15.90 13.54 -7.09
C CYS A 82 16.02 14.02 -8.54
N ILE A 83 16.17 13.09 -9.48
CA ILE A 83 16.35 13.40 -10.90
C ILE A 83 15.09 13.18 -11.75
N GLY A 84 13.94 12.88 -11.13
CA GLY A 84 12.66 12.68 -11.84
C GLY A 84 12.57 11.38 -12.63
N GLU A 85 13.45 10.41 -12.32
CA GLU A 85 13.43 9.09 -12.95
C GLU A 85 12.45 8.20 -12.19
N PHE A 86 11.22 8.16 -12.70
CA PHE A 86 10.09 7.32 -12.29
C PHE A 86 10.48 6.08 -11.47
N HIS A 87 10.30 6.12 -10.15
CA HIS A 87 10.35 4.93 -9.32
C HIS A 87 9.22 4.00 -9.74
N PRO A 88 9.48 2.70 -9.97
CA PRO A 88 8.41 1.74 -10.16
C PRO A 88 7.56 1.73 -8.90
N ILE A 89 6.36 2.30 -9.00
CA ILE A 89 5.35 2.22 -7.94
C ILE A 89 5.13 0.72 -7.65
N PRO A 90 5.29 0.25 -6.40
CA PRO A 90 5.13 -1.17 -6.05
C PRO A 90 3.69 -1.70 -6.17
N THR A 91 2.78 -0.97 -6.82
CA THR A 91 1.37 -1.33 -6.90
C THR A 91 1.03 -2.31 -8.02
N PHE A 92 1.96 -2.62 -8.94
CA PHE A 92 1.70 -3.57 -10.02
C PHE A 92 2.26 -4.98 -9.79
N ASN A 93 3.16 -5.21 -8.84
CA ASN A 93 3.84 -6.50 -8.71
C ASN A 93 3.37 -7.38 -7.56
N GLU A 94 2.60 -6.88 -6.58
CA GLU A 94 2.16 -7.74 -5.46
C GLU A 94 0.63 -7.79 -5.27
N TRP A 95 -0.06 -6.65 -5.17
CA TRP A 95 -1.48 -6.63 -4.83
C TRP A 95 -2.39 -6.15 -5.97
N GLY A 96 -1.87 -5.35 -6.91
CA GLY A 96 -2.65 -4.81 -8.02
C GLY A 96 -3.13 -5.88 -9.01
N LEU A 97 -2.30 -6.88 -9.32
CA LEU A 97 -2.69 -7.98 -10.21
C LEU A 97 -3.73 -8.91 -9.57
N ILE A 98 -3.64 -9.14 -8.27
CA ILE A 98 -4.62 -9.94 -7.52
C ILE A 98 -5.98 -9.24 -7.50
N ALA A 99 -5.98 -7.92 -7.24
CA ALA A 99 -7.20 -7.11 -7.28
C ALA A 99 -7.86 -7.13 -8.68
N LEU A 100 -7.08 -7.00 -9.75
CA LEU A 100 -7.58 -7.08 -11.13
C LEU A 100 -8.14 -8.47 -11.47
N ALA A 101 -7.44 -9.55 -11.09
CA ALA A 101 -7.91 -10.91 -11.29
C ALA A 101 -9.25 -11.18 -10.57
N GLY A 102 -9.42 -10.64 -9.36
CA GLY A 102 -10.67 -10.73 -8.59
C GLY A 102 -11.85 -10.04 -9.28
N VAL A 103 -11.66 -8.79 -9.74
CA VAL A 103 -12.72 -8.02 -10.43
C VAL A 103 -13.13 -8.68 -11.75
N LEU A 104 -12.15 -9.12 -12.55
CA LEU A 104 -12.42 -9.81 -13.82
C LEU A 104 -13.13 -11.15 -13.61
N GLY A 105 -12.79 -11.88 -12.54
CA GLY A 105 -13.47 -13.13 -12.16
C GLY A 105 -14.93 -12.93 -11.78
N LEU A 106 -15.24 -11.94 -10.94
CA LEU A 106 -16.61 -11.62 -10.54
C LEU A 106 -17.47 -11.15 -11.72
N PHE A 107 -16.92 -10.28 -12.57
CA PHE A 107 -17.61 -9.81 -13.77
C PHE A 107 -17.92 -10.97 -14.73
N SER A 108 -16.96 -11.87 -14.94
CA SER A 108 -17.14 -13.06 -15.78
C SER A 108 -18.22 -13.99 -15.21
N LEU A 109 -18.23 -14.23 -13.90
CA LEU A 109 -19.28 -15.02 -13.23
C LEU A 109 -20.66 -14.38 -13.37
N PHE A 110 -20.75 -13.05 -13.25
CA PHE A 110 -22.00 -12.32 -13.43
C PHE A 110 -22.52 -12.44 -14.88
N VAL A 111 -21.65 -12.27 -15.88
CA VAL A 111 -22.00 -12.46 -17.29
C VAL A 111 -22.44 -13.90 -17.58
N ILE A 112 -21.70 -14.89 -17.06
CA ILE A 112 -22.04 -16.31 -17.21
C ILE A 112 -23.40 -16.60 -16.59
N ARG A 113 -23.64 -16.18 -15.34
CA ARG A 113 -24.93 -16.34 -14.66
C ARG A 113 -26.08 -15.68 -15.43
N ARG A 114 -25.87 -14.47 -15.98
CA ARG A 114 -26.85 -13.80 -16.81
C ARG A 114 -27.16 -14.59 -18.08
N ARG A 115 -26.15 -15.17 -18.74
CA ARG A 115 -26.34 -16.03 -19.93
C ARG A 115 -27.08 -17.33 -19.61
N TYR A 116 -26.81 -17.95 -18.46
CA TYR A 116 -27.58 -19.12 -18.00
C TYR A 116 -29.04 -18.77 -17.70
N ALA A 117 -29.29 -17.64 -17.01
CA ALA A 117 -30.65 -17.19 -16.70
C ALA A 117 -31.47 -16.85 -17.95
N LEU A 118 -30.83 -16.37 -19.03
CA LEU A 118 -31.49 -16.14 -20.32
C LEU A 118 -31.80 -17.42 -21.10
N ARG A 119 -31.04 -18.51 -20.90
CA ARG A 119 -31.24 -19.81 -21.56
C ARG A 119 -32.25 -20.72 -20.84
N ALA A 120 -32.59 -20.39 -19.59
CA ALA A 120 -33.53 -21.17 -18.77
C ALA A 120 -35.00 -20.73 -18.93
N LYS A 121 -35.27 -19.80 -19.86
CA LYS A 121 -36.62 -19.39 -20.30
C LYS A 121 -36.81 -19.82 -21.74
#